data_AF-A0A0F9CKV2-F1
#
_entry.id   AF-A0A0F9CKV2-F1
#
_cell.length_a   1.000
_cell.length_b   1.000
_cell.length_c   1.000
_cell.angle_alpha   90.00
_cell.angle_beta   90.00
_cell.angle_gamma   90.00
#
_symmetry.space_group_name_H-M   'P 1'
#
loop_
_entity.id
_entity.type
_entity.pdbx_description
1 polymer ?
#
loop_
_entity_poly.entity_id
_entity_poly.type
_entity_poly.pdbx_seq_one_letter_code
_entity_poly.pdbx_strand_id
1 'polypeptide(L)'
;EFDLDTAQHLLCEQFGTKDLVGFGVDKATAALVAAGCLMQYVKDTQRIALPHIRAITLEHNEHAVILDAATRKNLELTVNLSGGFENTLAQVLDKTATAMGSRLLKRRIHTPIRSKPELNARLNAISAIIDVQLCGELHESLKQIGDIERVIARLALWTARPRDLTRLRSALQALAPLHQLLTDASDPRISQIVAQSPELPELQQLLEQAVIENPPVLIRDGGVIAPGYNSELDEWRSLSQGATDILEQLEQRERERTGISTLKIGYNRVHGFFIEVSRANAHLVPADYIRRQTLKNNERYIIPELKEHEDKVLGSQSKALALEKQLYEQLFEFIAPHIEQLQMMAAALADLDVLNNLAERAIALNYAKPELCDSDDISIKQGRHPVVEQVMKDPFIANPVELNAQRKMLIITGPNMGGKSTYMRQTALIVLMAHIGSFVPADSAKIG
;
A
#
# COMPACT_ATOMS: atom_id res chain seq x y z
N GLU A 1 18.92 23.99 -4.44
CA GLU A 1 20.08 24.57 -3.72
C GLU A 1 19.79 24.56 -2.22
N PHE A 2 20.82 24.62 -1.37
CA PHE A 2 20.65 24.70 0.09
C PHE A 2 20.56 26.17 0.52
N ASP A 3 19.49 26.85 0.11
CA ASP A 3 19.21 28.26 0.40
C ASP A 3 17.86 28.41 1.12
N LEU A 4 17.79 29.29 2.13
CA LEU A 4 16.62 29.39 3.02
C LEU A 4 15.42 30.06 2.33
N ASP A 5 15.66 31.17 1.63
CA ASP A 5 14.59 31.93 0.96
C ASP A 5 13.95 31.07 -0.14
N THR A 6 14.80 30.39 -0.92
CA THR A 6 14.37 29.42 -1.93
C THR A 6 13.57 28.27 -1.30
N ALA A 7 14.04 27.70 -0.18
CA ALA A 7 13.36 26.63 0.51
C ALA A 7 11.97 27.04 1.02
N GLN A 8 11.87 28.21 1.66
CA GLN A 8 10.60 28.74 2.15
C GLN A 8 9.62 28.98 1.01
N HIS A 9 10.07 29.61 -0.08
CA HIS A 9 9.24 29.81 -1.26
C HIS A 9 8.72 28.48 -1.83
N LEU A 10 9.59 27.49 -2.03
CA LEU A 10 9.21 26.18 -2.58
C LEU A 10 8.22 25.43 -1.68
N LEU A 11 8.41 25.48 -0.36
CA LEU A 11 7.53 24.81 0.60
C LEU A 11 6.18 25.53 0.71
N CYS A 12 6.15 26.87 0.79
CA CYS A 12 4.91 27.65 0.78
C CYS A 12 4.12 27.43 -0.51
N GLU A 13 4.78 27.42 -1.67
CA GLU A 13 4.15 27.10 -2.96
C GLU A 13 3.57 25.68 -2.95
N GLN A 14 4.34 24.68 -2.48
CA GLN A 14 3.89 23.29 -2.41
C GLN A 14 2.66 23.11 -1.50
N PHE A 15 2.61 23.81 -0.37
CA PHE A 15 1.54 23.68 0.61
C PHE A 15 0.38 24.67 0.39
N GLY A 16 0.51 25.59 -0.56
CA GLY A 16 -0.49 26.65 -0.80
C GLY A 16 -0.65 27.60 0.38
N THR A 17 0.42 27.83 1.16
CA THR A 17 0.40 28.70 2.36
C THR A 17 1.21 29.98 2.14
N LYS A 18 0.89 31.03 2.90
CA LYS A 18 1.66 32.30 2.87
C LYS A 18 2.98 32.20 3.63
N ASP A 19 2.98 31.42 4.70
CA ASP A 19 4.12 31.15 5.56
C ASP A 19 4.04 29.70 6.07
N LEU A 20 5.01 29.30 6.88
CA LEU A 20 5.10 27.96 7.47
C LEU A 20 4.80 27.95 8.98
N VAL A 21 4.20 29.02 9.51
CA VAL A 21 3.91 29.15 10.95
C VAL A 21 2.90 28.09 11.39
N GLY A 22 1.88 27.81 10.56
CA GLY A 22 0.87 26.78 10.83
C GLY A 22 1.42 25.34 10.93
N PHE A 23 2.61 25.09 10.37
CA PHE A 23 3.32 23.82 10.47
C PHE A 23 4.32 23.76 11.64
N GLY A 24 4.52 24.88 12.35
CA GLY A 24 5.45 24.98 13.47
C GLY A 24 6.93 24.83 13.10
N VAL A 25 7.30 25.08 11.83
CA VAL A 25 8.66 24.87 11.31
C VAL A 25 9.37 26.19 10.96
N ASP A 26 8.70 27.33 11.09
CA ASP A 26 9.16 28.67 10.70
C ASP A 26 10.51 29.05 11.32
N LYS A 27 10.77 28.60 12.56
CA LYS A 27 12.01 28.88 13.30
C LYS A 27 13.14 27.89 13.02
N ALA A 28 12.86 26.77 12.35
CA ALA A 28 13.82 25.68 12.14
C ALA A 28 14.63 25.86 10.84
N THR A 29 15.42 26.92 10.76
CA THR A 29 16.11 27.35 9.53
C THR A 29 16.91 26.25 8.84
N ALA A 30 17.76 25.52 9.57
CA ALA A 30 18.56 24.43 8.99
C ALA A 30 17.69 23.28 8.47
N ALA A 31 16.60 22.96 9.17
CA ALA A 31 15.65 21.93 8.74
C ALA A 31 14.87 22.37 7.50
N LEU A 32 14.47 23.64 7.43
CA LEU A 32 13.81 24.22 6.26
C LEU A 32 14.72 24.16 5.02
N VAL A 33 16.00 24.53 5.15
CA VAL A 33 16.96 24.46 4.03
C VAL A 33 17.10 23.03 3.51
N ALA A 34 17.20 22.04 4.40
CA ALA A 34 17.25 20.63 4.03
C ALA A 34 15.93 20.16 3.36
N ALA A 35 14.78 20.53 3.93
CA ALA A 35 13.47 20.22 3.38
C ALA A 35 13.25 20.85 1.99
N GLY A 36 13.69 22.09 1.77
CA GLY A 36 13.64 22.75 0.48
C GLY A 36 14.50 22.05 -0.57
N CYS A 37 15.73 21.64 -0.22
CA CYS A 37 16.57 20.86 -1.12
C CYS A 37 15.93 19.50 -1.47
N LEU A 38 15.33 18.82 -0.49
CA LEU A 38 14.60 17.57 -0.72
C LEU A 38 13.41 17.82 -1.66
N MET A 39 12.61 18.86 -1.41
CA MET A 39 11.44 19.20 -2.22
C MET A 39 11.85 19.50 -3.66
N GLN A 40 12.93 20.25 -3.88
CA GLN A 40 13.47 20.52 -5.21
C GLN A 40 13.83 19.21 -5.92
N TYR A 41 14.56 18.31 -5.24
CA TYR A 41 14.93 17.02 -5.82
C TYR A 41 13.72 16.16 -6.18
N VAL A 42 12.68 16.13 -5.34
CA VAL A 42 11.44 15.40 -5.65
C VAL A 42 10.72 16.03 -6.85
N LYS A 43 10.60 17.36 -6.91
CA LYS A 43 10.03 18.07 -8.07
C LYS A 43 10.80 17.75 -9.36
N ASP A 44 12.13 17.76 -9.33
CA ASP A 44 12.99 17.52 -10.50
C ASP A 44 12.94 16.08 -11.02
N THR A 45 12.79 15.11 -10.10
CA THR A 45 12.75 13.68 -10.44
C THR A 45 11.37 13.22 -10.88
N GLN A 46 10.29 13.75 -10.29
CA GLN A 46 8.92 13.36 -10.65
C GLN A 46 8.36 14.20 -11.81
N ARG A 47 8.72 15.49 -11.91
CA ARG A 47 8.28 16.43 -12.95
C ARG A 47 6.76 16.55 -13.12
N ILE A 48 6.03 16.27 -12.06
CA ILE A 48 4.58 16.40 -11.97
C ILE A 48 4.20 17.05 -10.63
N ALA A 49 2.98 17.55 -10.53
CA ALA A 49 2.44 18.05 -9.27
C ALA A 49 2.43 16.94 -8.20
N LEU A 50 2.66 17.31 -6.94
CA LEU A 50 2.79 16.39 -5.81
C LEU A 50 1.66 16.61 -4.77
N PRO A 51 0.38 16.46 -5.14
CA PRO A 51 -0.76 16.87 -4.30
C PRO A 51 -0.92 16.05 -3.00
N HIS A 52 -0.17 14.96 -2.85
CA HIS A 52 -0.14 14.10 -1.67
C HIS A 52 0.89 14.54 -0.62
N ILE A 53 1.82 15.46 -0.95
CA ILE A 53 2.76 16.04 0.00
C ILE A 53 2.19 17.38 0.47
N ARG A 54 1.40 17.32 1.55
CA ARG A 54 0.53 18.44 1.97
C ARG A 54 0.94 19.10 3.28
N ALA A 55 1.83 18.48 4.02
CA ALA A 55 2.27 18.97 5.32
C ALA A 55 3.73 18.62 5.56
N ILE A 56 4.35 19.39 6.44
CA ILE A 56 5.64 19.13 7.04
C ILE A 56 5.49 19.22 8.56
N THR A 57 6.19 18.37 9.29
CA THR A 57 6.16 18.36 10.75
C THR A 57 7.59 18.40 11.26
N LEU A 58 7.86 19.27 12.24
CA LEU A 58 9.14 19.28 12.94
C LEU A 58 9.17 18.19 14.02
N GLU A 59 10.09 17.25 13.90
CA GLU A 59 10.34 16.27 14.95
C GLU A 59 11.23 16.87 16.04
N HIS A 60 10.69 17.01 17.24
CA HIS A 60 11.43 17.47 18.42
C HIS A 60 11.96 16.30 19.23
N ASN A 61 13.20 16.40 19.71
CA ASN A 61 13.84 15.44 20.61
C ASN A 61 13.01 15.17 21.89
N GLU A 62 12.21 16.13 22.33
CA GLU A 62 11.38 16.00 23.53
C GLU A 62 10.15 15.11 23.33
N HIS A 63 9.76 14.83 22.08
CA HIS A 63 8.57 14.04 21.77
C HIS A 63 8.83 12.53 21.74
N ALA A 64 10.09 12.11 21.60
CA ALA A 64 10.49 10.72 21.47
C ALA A 64 11.60 10.32 22.45
N VAL A 65 11.67 9.04 22.78
CA VAL A 65 12.81 8.45 23.49
C VAL A 65 13.98 8.36 22.50
N ILE A 66 15.07 9.07 22.79
CA ILE A 66 16.24 9.10 21.92
C ILE A 66 17.00 7.78 22.06
N LEU A 67 17.08 7.03 20.97
CA LEU A 67 17.86 5.81 20.85
C LEU A 67 19.05 6.07 19.95
N ASP A 68 20.27 5.99 20.52
CA ASP A 68 21.50 6.07 19.74
C ASP A 68 21.64 4.86 18.79
N ALA A 69 22.57 4.97 17.84
CA ALA A 69 22.77 3.93 16.82
C ALA A 69 23.17 2.58 17.45
N ALA A 70 23.99 2.61 18.51
CA ALA A 70 24.43 1.41 19.22
C ALA A 70 23.26 0.70 19.91
N THR A 71 22.36 1.44 20.55
CA THR A 71 21.14 0.92 21.18
C THR A 71 20.23 0.28 20.15
N ARG A 72 19.94 0.96 19.04
CA ARG A 72 19.10 0.41 17.96
C ARG A 72 19.65 -0.92 17.43
N LYS A 73 20.98 -0.99 17.23
CA LYS A 73 21.66 -2.19 16.76
C LYS A 73 21.66 -3.31 17.82
N ASN A 74 21.97 -2.99 19.07
CA ASN A 74 22.07 -3.97 20.16
C ASN A 74 20.72 -4.50 20.66
N LEU A 75 19.64 -3.74 20.46
CA LEU A 75 18.27 -4.18 20.73
C LEU A 75 17.64 -4.93 19.55
N GLU A 76 18.33 -5.03 18.41
CA GLU A 76 17.90 -5.81 17.23
C GLU A 76 16.45 -5.49 16.82
N LEU A 77 16.13 -4.19 16.76
CA LEU A 77 14.75 -3.71 16.63
C LEU A 77 14.06 -4.20 15.35
N THR A 78 14.71 -4.00 14.21
CA THR A 78 14.22 -4.43 12.88
C THR A 78 15.26 -5.22 12.10
N VAL A 79 16.53 -5.11 12.48
CA VAL A 79 17.67 -5.77 11.85
C VAL A 79 18.53 -6.37 12.96
N ASN A 80 18.91 -7.65 12.79
CA ASN A 80 19.76 -8.36 13.74
C ASN A 80 21.25 -7.97 13.57
N LEU A 81 22.11 -8.42 14.48
CA LEU A 81 23.54 -8.06 14.46
C LEU A 81 24.29 -8.53 13.20
N SER A 82 23.78 -9.56 12.51
CA SER A 82 24.32 -10.10 11.25
C SER A 82 23.76 -9.40 10.01
N GLY A 83 22.84 -8.43 10.16
CA GLY A 83 22.22 -7.71 9.05
C GLY A 83 20.96 -8.37 8.47
N GLY A 84 20.48 -9.48 9.05
CA GLY A 84 19.24 -10.14 8.66
C GLY A 84 18.01 -9.60 9.40
N PHE A 85 16.82 -10.06 9.00
CA PHE A 85 15.53 -9.67 9.62
C PHE A 85 15.01 -10.70 10.64
N GLU A 86 15.71 -11.83 10.77
CA GLU A 86 15.36 -12.91 11.70
C GLU A 86 15.79 -12.58 13.13
N ASN A 87 15.04 -13.10 14.10
CA ASN A 87 15.20 -12.92 15.53
C ASN A 87 15.28 -11.43 15.93
N THR A 88 14.39 -10.61 15.37
CA THR A 88 14.28 -9.18 15.68
C THR A 88 13.00 -8.90 16.45
N LEU A 89 12.95 -7.77 17.18
CA LEU A 89 11.72 -7.35 17.87
C LEU A 89 10.55 -7.22 16.88
N ALA A 90 10.80 -6.59 15.73
CA ALA A 90 9.81 -6.43 14.69
C ALA A 90 9.30 -7.78 14.18
N GLN A 91 10.15 -8.79 13.95
CA GLN A 91 9.67 -10.10 13.49
C GLN A 91 8.71 -10.77 14.48
N VAL A 92 8.94 -10.60 15.79
CA VAL A 92 8.07 -11.15 16.84
C VAL A 92 6.74 -10.41 16.94
N LEU A 93 6.77 -9.08 16.79
CA LEU A 93 5.59 -8.23 16.95
C LEU A 93 4.76 -8.06 15.67
N ASP A 94 5.36 -8.17 14.50
CA ASP A 94 4.75 -7.82 13.21
C ASP A 94 3.98 -9.01 12.61
N LYS A 95 2.68 -9.04 12.91
CA LYS A 95 1.63 -9.89 12.31
C LYS A 95 0.51 -9.04 11.72
N THR A 96 0.81 -7.79 11.34
CA THR A 96 -0.17 -6.86 10.76
C THR A 96 -0.77 -7.43 9.47
N ALA A 97 -2.05 -7.19 9.25
CA ALA A 97 -2.77 -7.66 8.06
C ALA A 97 -2.34 -6.93 6.78
N THR A 98 -1.88 -5.68 6.90
CA THR A 98 -1.56 -4.81 5.79
C THR A 98 -0.10 -4.40 5.76
N ALA A 99 0.42 -4.13 4.56
CA ALA A 99 1.80 -3.66 4.40
C ALA A 99 1.99 -2.22 4.95
N MET A 100 0.94 -1.40 4.99
CA MET A 100 0.98 -0.07 5.61
C MET A 100 1.02 -0.16 7.14
N GLY A 101 0.26 -1.08 7.74
CA GLY A 101 0.36 -1.40 9.16
C GLY A 101 1.76 -1.86 9.57
N SER A 102 2.36 -2.80 8.83
CA SER A 102 3.74 -3.26 9.08
C SER A 102 4.76 -2.12 9.05
N ARG A 103 4.64 -1.21 8.08
CA ARG A 103 5.51 -0.01 7.99
C ARG A 103 5.30 0.93 9.18
N LEU A 104 4.05 1.14 9.60
CA LEU A 104 3.73 1.97 10.76
C LEU A 104 4.25 1.35 12.06
N LEU A 105 4.11 0.05 12.27
CA LEU A 105 4.65 -0.64 13.45
C LEU A 105 6.17 -0.49 13.53
N LYS A 106 6.88 -0.73 12.43
CA LYS A 106 8.35 -0.56 12.38
C LYS A 106 8.76 0.89 12.66
N ARG A 107 7.99 1.87 12.18
CA ARG A 107 8.19 3.29 12.51
C ARG A 107 8.01 3.54 14.02
N ARG A 108 6.95 3.00 14.63
CA ARG A 108 6.70 3.12 16.08
C ARG A 108 7.84 2.49 16.90
N ILE A 109 8.28 1.28 16.55
CA ILE A 109 9.42 0.60 17.19
C ILE A 109 10.68 1.50 17.19
N HIS A 110 10.90 2.23 16.10
CA HIS A 110 12.05 3.12 15.96
C HIS A 110 11.86 4.51 16.56
N THR A 111 10.64 4.90 16.91
CA THR A 111 10.31 6.21 17.46
C THR A 111 9.35 6.04 18.64
N PRO A 112 9.82 5.49 19.79
CA PRO A 112 9.02 5.43 21.00
C PRO A 112 8.71 6.85 21.46
N ILE A 113 7.46 7.13 21.79
CA ILE A 113 6.98 8.49 22.09
C ILE A 113 6.93 8.72 23.60
N ARG A 114 6.95 9.99 24.02
CA ARG A 114 6.89 10.39 25.45
C ARG A 114 5.50 10.86 25.90
N SER A 115 4.58 11.06 24.96
CA SER A 115 3.22 11.55 25.26
C SER A 115 2.37 10.46 25.92
N LYS A 116 2.26 10.51 27.25
CA LYS A 116 1.42 9.58 28.03
C LYS A 116 -0.05 9.57 27.59
N PRO A 117 -0.70 10.71 27.27
CA PRO A 117 -2.06 10.69 26.73
C PRO A 117 -2.19 9.84 25.46
N GLU A 118 -1.26 9.98 24.50
CA GLU A 118 -1.26 9.19 23.26
C GLU A 118 -0.94 7.71 23.52
N LEU A 119 0.00 7.41 24.43
CA LEU A 119 0.30 6.04 24.83
C LEU A 119 -0.90 5.35 25.48
N ASN A 120 -1.56 6.04 26.42
CA ASN A 120 -2.77 5.53 27.07
C ASN A 120 -3.92 5.36 26.07
N ALA A 121 -4.07 6.27 25.09
CA ALA A 121 -5.05 6.10 24.02
C ALA A 121 -4.80 4.82 23.20
N ARG A 122 -3.54 4.49 22.89
CA ARG A 122 -3.20 3.21 22.23
C ARG A 122 -3.48 2.01 23.12
N LEU A 123 -3.05 2.04 24.38
CA LEU A 123 -3.25 0.95 25.33
C LEU A 123 -4.73 0.69 25.63
N ASN A 124 -5.55 1.74 25.66
CA ASN A 124 -7.00 1.61 25.86
C ASN A 124 -7.69 1.04 24.63
N ALA A 125 -7.34 1.49 23.42
CA ALA A 125 -7.85 0.89 22.20
C ALA A 125 -7.49 -0.60 22.07
N ILE A 126 -6.25 -0.97 22.44
CA ILE A 126 -5.84 -2.38 22.52
C ILE A 126 -6.71 -3.15 23.52
N SER A 127 -6.91 -2.63 24.74
CA SER A 127 -7.81 -3.24 25.72
C SER A 127 -9.22 -3.43 25.17
N ALA A 128 -9.81 -2.39 24.55
CA ALA A 128 -11.14 -2.45 23.99
C ALA A 128 -11.27 -3.57 22.94
N ILE A 129 -10.31 -3.70 22.02
CA ILE A 129 -10.30 -4.77 21.01
C ILE A 129 -10.20 -6.17 21.65
N ILE A 130 -9.38 -6.33 22.70
CA ILE A 130 -9.23 -7.59 23.44
C ILE A 130 -10.54 -7.95 24.15
N ASP A 131 -11.17 -6.98 24.82
CA ASP A 131 -12.35 -7.19 25.66
C ASP A 131 -13.56 -7.70 24.85
N VAL A 132 -13.69 -7.24 23.60
CA VAL A 132 -14.74 -7.71 22.66
C VAL A 132 -14.30 -8.86 21.75
N GLN A 133 -13.08 -9.38 21.91
CA GLN A 133 -12.55 -10.54 21.18
C GLN A 133 -12.53 -10.40 19.64
N LEU A 134 -12.40 -9.18 19.13
CA LEU A 134 -12.50 -8.89 17.69
C LEU A 134 -11.23 -9.15 16.86
N CYS A 135 -10.14 -9.60 17.50
CA CYS A 135 -8.81 -9.62 16.87
C CYS A 135 -8.77 -10.33 15.50
N GLY A 136 -9.40 -11.51 15.41
CA GLY A 136 -9.41 -12.33 14.20
C GLY A 136 -10.27 -11.74 13.07
N GLU A 137 -11.47 -11.27 13.40
CA GLU A 137 -12.39 -10.68 12.42
C GLU A 137 -11.85 -9.37 11.86
N LEU A 138 -11.27 -8.52 12.72
CA LEU A 138 -10.59 -7.30 12.29
C LEU A 138 -9.40 -7.61 11.40
N HIS A 139 -8.61 -8.65 11.71
CA HIS A 139 -7.46 -9.03 10.89
C HIS A 139 -7.88 -9.42 9.46
N GLU A 140 -8.88 -10.29 9.31
CA GLU A 140 -9.34 -10.69 7.98
C GLU A 140 -10.02 -9.53 7.22
N SER A 141 -10.76 -8.66 7.91
CA SER A 141 -11.34 -7.46 7.29
C SER A 141 -10.26 -6.49 6.78
N LEU A 142 -9.26 -6.15 7.60
CA LEU A 142 -8.14 -5.30 7.23
C LEU A 142 -7.29 -5.88 6.08
N LYS A 143 -7.14 -7.20 6.02
CA LYS A 143 -6.41 -7.88 4.96
C LYS A 143 -7.02 -7.67 3.58
N GLN A 144 -8.36 -7.55 3.50
CA GLN A 144 -9.06 -7.25 2.24
C GLN A 144 -8.78 -5.81 1.74
N ILE A 145 -8.53 -4.88 2.65
CA ILE A 145 -8.19 -3.49 2.32
C ILE A 145 -6.81 -3.41 1.66
N GLY A 146 -5.82 -4.13 2.21
CA GLY A 146 -4.47 -4.19 1.64
C GLY A 146 -3.69 -2.86 1.72
N ASP A 147 -2.76 -2.63 0.78
CA ASP A 147 -1.86 -1.47 0.78
C ASP A 147 -2.41 -0.30 -0.03
N ILE A 148 -3.46 0.34 0.50
CA ILE A 148 -4.05 1.52 -0.14
C ILE A 148 -3.15 2.75 -0.06
N GLU A 149 -2.30 2.88 0.97
CA GLU A 149 -1.35 4.00 1.12
C GLU A 149 -0.50 4.20 -0.14
N ARG A 150 0.07 3.11 -0.67
CA ARG A 150 0.87 3.17 -1.91
C ARG A 150 0.03 3.33 -3.17
N VAL A 151 -1.21 2.84 -3.18
CA VAL A 151 -2.15 3.07 -4.29
C VAL A 151 -2.46 4.55 -4.41
N ILE A 152 -2.76 5.22 -3.28
CA ILE A 152 -3.06 6.65 -3.21
C ILE A 152 -1.87 7.49 -3.67
N ALA A 153 -0.64 7.12 -3.26
CA ALA A 153 0.57 7.80 -3.75
C ALA A 153 0.71 7.71 -5.29
N ARG A 154 0.41 6.55 -5.89
CA ARG A 154 0.43 6.40 -7.36
C ARG A 154 -0.72 7.15 -8.04
N LEU A 155 -1.89 7.22 -7.42
CA LEU A 155 -3.03 8.01 -7.92
C LEU A 155 -2.70 9.50 -7.93
N ALA A 156 -2.11 10.01 -6.85
CA ALA A 156 -1.65 11.39 -6.76
C ALA A 156 -0.57 11.74 -7.78
N LEU A 157 0.24 10.75 -8.19
CA LEU A 157 1.27 10.87 -9.23
C LEU A 157 0.75 10.52 -10.64
N TRP A 158 -0.54 10.22 -10.83
CA TRP A 158 -1.10 9.81 -12.13
C TRP A 158 -0.36 8.61 -12.77
N THR A 159 0.20 7.73 -11.93
CA THR A 159 0.95 6.53 -12.34
C THR A 159 0.30 5.24 -11.83
N ALA A 160 -0.90 5.35 -11.25
CA ALA A 160 -1.68 4.19 -10.84
C ALA A 160 -1.98 3.31 -12.06
N ARG A 161 -1.92 2.00 -11.87
CA ARG A 161 -2.28 1.02 -12.90
C ARG A 161 -3.75 0.64 -12.77
N PRO A 162 -4.37 0.02 -13.78
CA PRO A 162 -5.77 -0.41 -13.70
C PRO A 162 -6.09 -1.26 -12.46
N ARG A 163 -5.18 -2.16 -12.07
CA ARG A 163 -5.31 -2.99 -10.86
C ARG A 163 -5.18 -2.22 -9.54
N ASP A 164 -4.63 -1.01 -9.57
CA ASP A 164 -4.62 -0.15 -8.38
C ASP A 164 -6.03 0.44 -8.14
N LEU A 165 -6.78 0.75 -9.21
CA LEU A 165 -8.18 1.19 -9.09
C LEU A 165 -9.08 0.09 -8.56
N THR A 166 -8.88 -1.17 -8.98
CA THR A 166 -9.66 -2.29 -8.42
C THR A 166 -9.32 -2.56 -6.96
N ARG A 167 -8.05 -2.40 -6.55
CA ARG A 167 -7.67 -2.47 -5.14
C ARG A 167 -8.31 -1.36 -4.31
N LEU A 168 -8.32 -0.13 -4.81
CA LEU A 168 -9.01 0.98 -4.15
C LEU A 168 -10.51 0.68 -4.02
N ARG A 169 -11.15 0.19 -5.09
CA ARG A 169 -12.56 -0.23 -5.06
C ARG A 169 -12.82 -1.29 -3.99
N SER A 170 -12.04 -2.36 -3.96
CA SER A 170 -12.17 -3.43 -2.96
C SER A 170 -11.95 -2.93 -1.53
N ALA A 171 -11.01 -2.02 -1.33
CA ALA A 171 -10.81 -1.39 -0.03
C ALA A 171 -12.02 -0.55 0.42
N LEU A 172 -12.60 0.24 -0.48
CA LEU A 172 -13.82 1.02 -0.19
C LEU A 172 -15.01 0.11 0.14
N GLN A 173 -15.19 -0.99 -0.61
CA GLN A 173 -16.22 -2.00 -0.35
C GLN A 173 -16.07 -2.67 1.03
N ALA A 174 -14.85 -2.80 1.53
CA ALA A 174 -14.55 -3.41 2.83
C ALA A 174 -14.76 -2.45 4.03
N LEU A 175 -14.98 -1.15 3.80
CA LEU A 175 -15.12 -0.17 4.89
C LEU A 175 -16.39 -0.37 5.71
N ALA A 176 -17.56 -0.50 5.06
CA ALA A 176 -18.83 -0.62 5.78
C ALA A 176 -18.86 -1.86 6.70
N PRO A 177 -18.47 -3.07 6.25
CA PRO A 177 -18.34 -4.22 7.15
C PRO A 177 -17.33 -4.01 8.28
N LEU A 178 -16.20 -3.35 7.99
CA LEU A 178 -15.20 -3.03 9.03
C LEU A 178 -15.76 -2.08 10.09
N HIS A 179 -16.47 -1.02 9.70
CA HIS A 179 -17.09 -0.09 10.64
C HIS A 179 -18.14 -0.77 11.50
N GLN A 180 -18.92 -1.69 10.92
CA GLN A 180 -19.88 -2.47 11.69
C GLN A 180 -19.21 -3.27 12.81
N LEU A 181 -18.09 -3.94 12.54
CA LEU A 181 -17.30 -4.66 13.57
C LEU A 181 -16.81 -3.74 14.69
N LEU A 182 -16.43 -2.50 14.36
CA LEU A 182 -15.91 -1.55 15.34
C LEU A 182 -16.98 -0.95 16.26
N THR A 183 -18.27 -1.17 15.99
CA THR A 183 -19.37 -0.63 16.80
C THR A 183 -19.33 -1.14 18.24
N ASP A 184 -18.93 -2.40 18.44
CA ASP A 184 -18.90 -3.03 19.75
C ASP A 184 -17.65 -2.62 20.57
N ALA A 185 -16.56 -2.24 19.89
CA ALA A 185 -15.31 -1.80 20.52
C ALA A 185 -15.35 -0.29 20.85
N SER A 186 -16.08 0.07 21.91
CA SER A 186 -16.21 1.46 22.36
C SER A 186 -14.92 2.00 22.98
N ASP A 187 -14.15 2.77 22.20
CA ASP A 187 -12.99 3.54 22.65
C ASP A 187 -12.86 4.84 21.83
N PRO A 188 -12.47 5.99 22.43
CA PRO A 188 -12.33 7.25 21.72
C PRO A 188 -11.40 7.21 20.50
N ARG A 189 -10.30 6.44 20.55
CA ARG A 189 -9.38 6.30 19.42
C ARG A 189 -10.01 5.49 18.30
N ILE A 190 -10.76 4.45 18.63
CA ILE A 190 -11.51 3.66 17.63
C ILE A 190 -12.58 4.53 16.96
N SER A 191 -13.33 5.32 17.73
CA SER A 191 -14.28 6.29 17.17
C SER A 191 -13.61 7.32 16.26
N GLN A 192 -12.42 7.81 16.63
CA GLN A 192 -11.63 8.71 15.78
C GLN A 192 -11.18 8.03 14.48
N ILE A 193 -10.75 6.77 14.53
CA ILE A 193 -10.36 5.98 13.36
C ILE A 193 -11.55 5.85 12.40
N VAL A 194 -12.74 5.52 12.90
CA VAL A 194 -13.97 5.43 12.09
C VAL A 194 -14.28 6.79 11.45
N ALA A 195 -14.22 7.89 12.21
CA ALA A 195 -14.46 9.23 11.70
C ALA A 195 -13.44 9.67 10.62
N GLN A 196 -12.18 9.22 10.72
CA GLN A 196 -11.12 9.51 9.76
C GLN A 196 -11.10 8.57 8.54
N SER A 197 -11.88 7.49 8.57
CA SER A 197 -12.02 6.51 7.49
C SER A 197 -13.46 6.42 6.97
N PRO A 198 -14.14 7.54 6.67
CA PRO A 198 -15.55 7.53 6.27
C PRO A 198 -15.77 6.71 4.99
N GLU A 199 -16.96 6.13 4.87
CA GLU A 199 -17.40 5.54 3.61
C GLU A 199 -17.45 6.61 2.50
N LEU A 200 -17.04 6.23 1.29
CA LEU A 200 -17.01 7.12 0.12
C LEU A 200 -17.90 6.53 -1.00
N PRO A 201 -19.23 6.52 -0.84
CA PRO A 201 -20.15 5.80 -1.72
C PRO A 201 -20.10 6.28 -3.17
N GLU A 202 -19.94 7.59 -3.41
CA GLU A 202 -19.83 8.15 -4.76
C GLU A 202 -18.57 7.63 -5.48
N LEU A 203 -17.43 7.61 -4.78
CA LEU A 203 -16.18 7.12 -5.34
C LEU A 203 -16.20 5.59 -5.52
N GLN A 204 -16.79 4.87 -4.57
CA GLN A 204 -16.99 3.42 -4.69
C GLN A 204 -17.84 3.10 -5.92
N GLN A 205 -19.00 3.75 -6.07
CA GLN A 205 -19.91 3.55 -7.19
C GLN A 205 -19.25 3.92 -8.52
N LEU A 206 -18.48 5.01 -8.58
CA LEU A 206 -17.70 5.39 -9.76
C LEU A 206 -16.77 4.24 -10.18
N LEU A 207 -15.99 3.68 -9.26
CA LEU A 207 -15.04 2.61 -9.58
C LEU A 207 -15.72 1.28 -9.92
N GLU A 208 -16.88 1.00 -9.32
CA GLU A 208 -17.72 -0.17 -9.66
C GLU A 208 -18.28 -0.08 -11.08
N GLN A 209 -18.72 1.11 -11.49
CA GLN A 209 -19.29 1.34 -12.82
C GLN A 209 -18.21 1.51 -13.89
N ALA A 210 -17.05 2.11 -13.55
CA ALA A 210 -16.05 2.49 -14.54
C ALA A 210 -15.04 1.40 -14.86
N VAL A 211 -14.67 0.53 -13.90
CA VAL A 211 -13.52 -0.38 -14.05
C VAL A 211 -13.97 -1.83 -13.96
N ILE A 212 -13.57 -2.65 -14.95
CA ILE A 212 -13.88 -4.09 -14.92
C ILE A 212 -13.25 -4.78 -13.70
N GLU A 213 -13.77 -5.95 -13.34
CA GLU A 213 -13.30 -6.68 -12.15
C GLU A 213 -11.82 -7.09 -12.25
N ASN A 214 -11.42 -7.60 -13.42
CA ASN A 214 -10.09 -8.14 -13.68
C ASN A 214 -9.41 -7.40 -14.84
N PRO A 215 -8.97 -6.14 -14.64
CA PRO A 215 -8.41 -5.35 -15.71
C PRO A 215 -7.01 -5.85 -16.09
N PRO A 216 -6.59 -5.61 -17.35
CA PRO A 216 -5.21 -5.80 -17.78
C PRO A 216 -4.20 -5.01 -16.93
N VAL A 217 -2.93 -5.41 -17.01
CA VAL A 217 -1.87 -4.79 -16.21
C VAL A 217 -1.61 -3.33 -16.61
N LEU A 218 -1.81 -3.00 -17.89
CA LEU A 218 -1.50 -1.70 -18.46
C LEU A 218 -2.67 -1.20 -19.30
N ILE A 219 -2.97 0.10 -19.20
CA ILE A 219 -4.03 0.77 -19.99
C ILE A 219 -3.74 0.77 -21.50
N ARG A 220 -2.46 0.64 -21.90
CA ARG A 220 -2.07 0.63 -23.33
C ARG A 220 -2.68 -0.54 -24.11
N ASP A 221 -3.07 -1.60 -23.41
CA ASP A 221 -3.62 -2.81 -24.01
C ASP A 221 -5.16 -2.73 -24.13
N GLY A 222 -5.80 -1.66 -23.62
CA GLY A 222 -7.25 -1.48 -23.58
C GLY A 222 -7.96 -2.45 -22.63
N GLY A 223 -9.28 -2.46 -22.64
CA GLY A 223 -10.10 -3.42 -21.87
C GLY A 223 -10.10 -3.19 -20.36
N VAL A 224 -9.96 -1.94 -19.93
CA VAL A 224 -10.00 -1.52 -18.53
C VAL A 224 -11.37 -0.98 -18.15
N ILE A 225 -11.94 -0.15 -19.03
CA ILE A 225 -13.22 0.53 -18.77
C ILE A 225 -14.38 -0.44 -18.96
N ALA A 226 -15.30 -0.48 -18.01
CA ALA A 226 -16.41 -1.44 -18.03
C ALA A 226 -17.44 -1.15 -19.13
N PRO A 227 -18.09 -2.19 -19.69
CA PRO A 227 -19.23 -2.00 -20.58
C PRO A 227 -20.35 -1.21 -19.89
N GLY A 228 -21.02 -0.33 -20.61
CA GLY A 228 -22.11 0.51 -20.10
C GLY A 228 -21.65 1.78 -19.38
N TYR A 229 -20.35 1.96 -19.14
CA TYR A 229 -19.82 3.20 -18.54
C TYR A 229 -19.89 4.38 -19.51
N ASN A 230 -19.63 4.13 -20.80
CA ASN A 230 -19.65 5.15 -21.84
C ASN A 230 -20.21 4.56 -23.14
N SER A 231 -21.33 5.12 -23.62
CA SER A 231 -22.04 4.61 -24.79
C SER A 231 -21.22 4.70 -26.08
N GLU A 232 -20.43 5.76 -26.25
CA GLU A 232 -19.58 5.92 -27.43
C GLU A 232 -18.46 4.85 -27.46
N LEU A 233 -17.86 4.54 -26.31
CA LEU A 233 -16.88 3.47 -26.19
C LEU A 233 -17.50 2.11 -26.53
N ASP A 234 -18.72 1.86 -26.07
CA ASP A 234 -19.45 0.62 -26.37
C ASP A 234 -19.78 0.51 -27.86
N GLU A 235 -20.16 1.60 -28.52
CA GLU A 235 -20.36 1.65 -29.97
C GLU A 235 -19.06 1.31 -30.73
N TRP A 236 -17.93 1.93 -30.36
CA TRP A 236 -16.64 1.63 -31.00
C TRP A 236 -16.20 0.18 -30.77
N ARG A 237 -16.44 -0.38 -29.58
CA ARG A 237 -16.17 -1.79 -29.26
C ARG A 237 -17.06 -2.73 -30.07
N SER A 238 -18.35 -2.43 -30.18
CA SER A 238 -19.32 -3.20 -30.98
C SER A 238 -18.93 -3.22 -32.47
N LEU A 239 -18.53 -2.08 -33.03
CA LEU A 239 -18.02 -1.99 -34.40
C LEU A 239 -16.77 -2.85 -34.62
N SER A 240 -15.86 -2.89 -33.65
CA SER A 240 -14.69 -3.77 -33.73
C SER A 240 -15.07 -5.24 -33.63
N GLN A 241 -16.02 -5.60 -32.75
CA GLN A 241 -16.43 -6.99 -32.52
C GLN A 241 -17.21 -7.55 -33.70
N GLY A 242 -18.20 -6.82 -34.23
CA GLY A 242 -18.96 -7.24 -35.41
C GLY A 242 -18.08 -7.39 -36.65
N ALA A 243 -16.98 -6.63 -36.73
CA ALA A 243 -16.03 -6.78 -37.82
C ALA A 243 -15.18 -8.06 -37.71
N THR A 244 -14.92 -8.59 -36.52
CA THR A 244 -14.34 -9.94 -36.35
C THR A 244 -15.27 -11.06 -36.82
N ASP A 245 -16.57 -10.95 -36.54
CA ASP A 245 -17.56 -11.95 -36.99
C ASP A 245 -17.64 -12.00 -38.53
N ILE A 246 -17.49 -10.85 -39.18
CA ILE A 246 -17.42 -10.77 -40.65
C ILE A 246 -16.18 -11.49 -41.19
N LEU A 247 -15.04 -11.46 -40.47
CA LEU A 247 -13.84 -12.18 -40.90
C LEU A 247 -14.04 -13.70 -40.87
N GLU A 248 -14.76 -14.22 -39.87
CA GLU A 248 -15.09 -15.66 -39.82
C GLU A 248 -16.00 -16.06 -40.98
N GLN A 249 -17.01 -15.24 -41.28
CA GLN A 249 -17.90 -15.45 -42.43
C GLN A 249 -17.13 -15.37 -43.75
N LEU A 250 -16.21 -14.42 -43.88
CA LEU A 250 -15.35 -14.26 -45.06
C LEU A 250 -14.42 -15.47 -45.23
N GLU A 251 -13.82 -15.96 -44.15
CA GLU A 251 -12.98 -17.16 -44.15
C GLU A 251 -13.77 -18.38 -44.66
N GLN A 252 -14.96 -18.60 -44.12
CA GLN A 252 -15.85 -19.69 -44.53
C GLN A 252 -16.23 -19.58 -46.02
N ARG A 253 -16.65 -18.40 -46.45
CA ARG A 253 -17.04 -18.11 -47.85
C ARG A 253 -15.88 -18.34 -48.81
N GLU A 254 -14.69 -17.86 -48.48
CA GLU A 254 -13.52 -18.03 -49.35
C GLU A 254 -13.00 -19.48 -49.36
N ARG A 255 -13.12 -20.22 -48.25
CA ARG A 255 -12.85 -21.68 -48.23
C ARG A 255 -13.77 -22.43 -49.19
N GLU A 256 -15.07 -22.14 -49.16
CA GLU A 256 -16.07 -22.77 -50.02
C GLU A 256 -15.87 -22.38 -51.49
N ARG A 257 -15.59 -21.09 -51.77
CA ARG A 257 -15.37 -20.57 -53.13
C ARG A 257 -14.13 -21.17 -53.80
N THR A 258 -13.04 -21.33 -53.04
CA THR A 258 -11.75 -21.77 -53.60
C THR A 258 -11.54 -23.28 -53.49
N GLY A 259 -12.30 -23.98 -52.64
CA GLY A 259 -12.09 -25.39 -52.31
C GLY A 259 -10.85 -25.64 -51.43
N ILE A 260 -10.20 -24.58 -50.93
CA ILE A 260 -8.97 -24.67 -50.15
C ILE A 260 -9.32 -24.77 -48.65
N SER A 261 -9.43 -25.99 -48.13
CA SER A 261 -9.77 -26.24 -46.71
C SER A 261 -8.75 -25.64 -45.72
N THR A 262 -7.49 -25.48 -46.13
CA THR A 262 -6.42 -24.91 -45.31
C THR A 262 -6.40 -23.38 -45.27
N LEU A 263 -7.25 -22.71 -46.05
CA LEU A 263 -7.31 -21.25 -46.10
C LEU A 263 -7.65 -20.69 -44.72
N LYS A 264 -6.90 -19.71 -44.25
CA LYS A 264 -7.14 -19.02 -42.98
C LYS A 264 -6.98 -17.53 -43.13
N ILE A 265 -7.84 -16.75 -42.51
CA ILE A 265 -7.65 -15.31 -42.38
C ILE A 265 -6.84 -15.08 -41.11
N GLY A 266 -5.70 -14.41 -41.26
CA GLY A 266 -4.80 -14.08 -40.16
C GLY A 266 -4.53 -12.59 -40.11
N TYR A 267 -3.98 -12.14 -38.98
CA TYR A 267 -3.51 -10.77 -38.79
C TYR A 267 -2.05 -10.78 -38.37
N ASN A 268 -1.27 -9.82 -38.88
CA ASN A 268 0.03 -9.50 -38.31
C ASN A 268 0.24 -7.98 -38.26
N ARG A 269 1.10 -7.54 -37.34
CA ARG A 269 1.34 -6.11 -37.09
C ARG A 269 2.02 -5.34 -38.25
N VAL A 270 2.69 -6.03 -39.18
CA VAL A 270 3.49 -5.41 -40.25
C VAL A 270 2.71 -5.28 -41.56
N HIS A 271 1.90 -6.28 -41.89
CA HIS A 271 1.21 -6.43 -43.15
C HIS A 271 -0.31 -6.53 -42.99
N GLY A 272 -0.87 -6.27 -41.80
CA GLY A 272 -2.31 -6.22 -41.57
C GLY A 272 -2.98 -7.60 -41.64
N PHE A 273 -4.24 -7.60 -42.05
CA PHE A 273 -4.99 -8.82 -42.35
C PHE A 273 -4.48 -9.45 -43.65
N PHE A 274 -4.57 -10.77 -43.72
CA PHE A 274 -4.20 -11.53 -44.90
C PHE A 274 -4.96 -12.85 -44.96
N ILE A 275 -5.11 -13.37 -46.17
CA ILE A 275 -5.57 -14.73 -46.44
C ILE A 275 -4.33 -15.60 -46.63
N GLU A 276 -4.14 -16.57 -45.75
CA GLU A 276 -3.03 -17.51 -45.79
C GLU A 276 -3.45 -18.82 -46.46
N VAL A 277 -2.68 -19.21 -47.47
CA VAL A 277 -2.90 -20.42 -48.27
C VAL A 277 -1.61 -21.24 -48.30
N SER A 278 -1.71 -22.57 -48.26
CA SER A 278 -0.54 -23.44 -48.38
C SER A 278 0.07 -23.32 -49.78
N ARG A 279 1.40 -23.44 -49.90
CA ARG A 279 2.09 -23.31 -51.18
C ARG A 279 1.64 -24.36 -52.20
N ALA A 280 1.23 -25.53 -51.73
CA ALA A 280 0.64 -26.58 -52.57
C ALA A 280 -0.65 -26.13 -53.24
N ASN A 281 -1.45 -25.30 -52.57
CA ASN A 281 -2.74 -24.79 -53.05
C ASN A 281 -2.64 -23.40 -53.70
N ALA A 282 -1.45 -22.81 -53.81
CA ALA A 282 -1.26 -21.47 -54.38
C ALA A 282 -1.75 -21.35 -55.84
N HIS A 283 -1.73 -22.46 -56.60
CA HIS A 283 -2.23 -22.51 -57.98
C HIS A 283 -3.77 -22.47 -58.08
N LEU A 284 -4.48 -22.72 -56.97
CA LEU A 284 -5.95 -22.64 -56.87
C LEU A 284 -6.42 -21.24 -56.45
N VAL A 285 -5.48 -20.34 -56.14
CA VAL A 285 -5.80 -18.99 -55.67
C VAL A 285 -6.33 -18.15 -56.85
N PRO A 286 -7.51 -17.52 -56.70
CA PRO A 286 -8.10 -16.67 -57.75
C PRO A 286 -7.23 -15.46 -58.13
N ALA A 287 -7.42 -14.93 -59.35
CA ALA A 287 -6.65 -13.79 -59.85
C ALA A 287 -6.95 -12.45 -59.14
N ASP A 288 -8.10 -12.33 -58.47
CA ASP A 288 -8.48 -11.17 -57.67
C ASP A 288 -7.70 -11.05 -56.35
N TYR A 289 -6.93 -12.08 -55.97
CA TYR A 289 -6.09 -12.07 -54.77
C TYR A 289 -4.76 -11.37 -55.05
N ILE A 290 -4.50 -10.29 -54.32
CA ILE A 290 -3.25 -9.54 -54.43
C ILE A 290 -2.25 -10.15 -53.45
N ARG A 291 -1.15 -10.71 -53.95
CA ARG A 291 -0.13 -11.33 -53.10
C ARG A 291 0.58 -10.27 -52.23
N ARG A 292 0.58 -10.46 -50.91
CA ARG A 292 1.24 -9.59 -49.92
C ARG A 292 2.61 -10.12 -49.47
N GLN A 293 2.73 -11.43 -49.23
CA GLN A 293 3.95 -12.02 -48.66
C GLN A 293 4.10 -13.49 -49.07
N THR A 294 5.33 -13.93 -49.36
CA THR A 294 5.67 -15.34 -49.62
C THR A 294 6.48 -15.89 -48.46
N LEU A 295 6.05 -16.99 -47.87
CA LEU A 295 6.75 -17.72 -46.80
C LEU A 295 7.26 -19.07 -47.32
N LYS A 296 8.02 -19.80 -46.49
CA LYS A 296 8.62 -21.09 -46.88
C LYS A 296 7.56 -22.11 -47.34
N ASN A 297 6.46 -22.22 -46.59
CA ASN A 297 5.41 -23.21 -46.81
C ASN A 297 4.04 -22.62 -47.21
N ASN A 298 3.83 -21.32 -47.03
CA ASN A 298 2.54 -20.64 -47.22
C ASN A 298 2.72 -19.36 -48.04
N GLU A 299 1.67 -18.92 -48.71
CA GLU A 299 1.57 -17.61 -49.37
C GLU A 299 0.43 -16.82 -48.75
N ARG A 300 0.62 -15.49 -48.64
CA ARG A 300 -0.35 -14.56 -48.03
C ARG A 300 -0.84 -13.58 -49.07
N TYR A 301 -2.15 -13.39 -49.10
CA TYR A 301 -2.85 -12.53 -50.06
C TYR A 301 -3.77 -11.53 -49.35
N ILE A 302 -4.19 -10.50 -50.06
CA ILE A 302 -5.21 -9.54 -49.65
C ILE A 302 -6.23 -9.38 -50.78
N ILE A 303 -7.49 -9.17 -50.43
CA ILE A 303 -8.56 -8.82 -51.37
C ILE A 303 -9.11 -7.43 -51.01
N PRO A 304 -9.66 -6.67 -51.98
CA PRO A 304 -10.19 -5.33 -51.72
C PRO A 304 -11.19 -5.27 -50.55
N GLU A 305 -12.11 -6.22 -50.48
CA GLU A 305 -13.09 -6.34 -49.39
C GLU A 305 -12.43 -6.50 -48.02
N LEU A 306 -11.45 -7.40 -47.89
CA LEU A 306 -10.69 -7.60 -46.64
C LEU A 306 -9.89 -6.35 -46.26
N LYS A 307 -9.41 -5.57 -47.24
CA LYS A 307 -8.71 -4.32 -46.99
C LYS A 307 -9.65 -3.22 -46.47
N GLU A 308 -10.85 -3.08 -47.05
CA GLU A 308 -11.85 -2.14 -46.52
C GLU A 308 -12.29 -2.50 -45.10
N HIS A 309 -12.39 -3.79 -44.80
CA HIS A 309 -12.65 -4.27 -43.45
C HIS A 309 -11.46 -4.00 -42.50
N GLU A 310 -10.22 -4.24 -42.94
CA GLU A 310 -9.00 -3.91 -42.19
C GLU A 310 -9.00 -2.43 -41.75
N ASP A 311 -9.24 -1.51 -42.67
CA ASP A 311 -9.24 -0.07 -42.40
C ASP A 311 -10.34 0.32 -41.40
N LYS A 312 -11.54 -0.26 -41.51
CA LYS A 312 -12.66 -0.04 -40.57
C LYS A 312 -12.36 -0.59 -39.17
N VAL A 313 -11.83 -1.81 -39.08
CA VAL A 313 -11.51 -2.48 -37.81
C VAL A 313 -10.44 -1.68 -37.07
N LEU A 314 -9.31 -1.43 -37.73
CA LEU A 314 -8.17 -0.76 -37.12
C LEU A 314 -8.51 0.69 -36.73
N GLY A 315 -9.32 1.37 -37.54
CA GLY A 315 -9.85 2.70 -37.23
C GLY A 315 -10.70 2.70 -35.96
N SER A 316 -11.66 1.78 -35.85
CA SER A 316 -12.54 1.65 -34.67
C SER A 316 -11.76 1.23 -33.42
N GLN A 317 -10.82 0.29 -33.52
CA GLN A 317 -9.96 -0.12 -32.40
C GLN A 317 -9.09 1.03 -31.89
N SER A 318 -8.50 1.81 -32.81
CA SER A 318 -7.68 2.97 -32.43
C SER A 318 -8.52 4.04 -31.74
N LYS A 319 -9.74 4.29 -32.21
CA LYS A 319 -10.68 5.25 -31.58
C LYS A 319 -11.14 4.76 -30.21
N ALA A 320 -11.51 3.47 -30.10
CA ALA A 320 -11.87 2.86 -28.83
C ALA A 320 -10.74 3.00 -27.80
N LEU A 321 -9.49 2.65 -28.17
CA LEU A 321 -8.35 2.75 -27.27
C LEU A 321 -8.01 4.20 -26.87
N ALA A 322 -8.15 5.14 -27.80
CA ALA A 322 -7.92 6.56 -27.51
C ALA A 322 -8.98 7.09 -26.52
N LEU A 323 -10.26 6.81 -26.78
CA LEU A 323 -11.36 7.19 -25.89
C LEU A 323 -11.23 6.50 -24.52
N GLU A 324 -10.86 5.22 -24.49
CA GLU A 324 -10.66 4.48 -23.25
C GLU A 324 -9.53 5.07 -22.39
N LYS A 325 -8.43 5.52 -23.01
CA LYS A 325 -7.36 6.25 -22.30
C LYS A 325 -7.84 7.58 -21.74
N GLN A 326 -8.63 8.33 -22.51
CA GLN A 326 -9.20 9.59 -22.05
C GLN A 326 -10.14 9.36 -20.86
N LEU A 327 -11.04 8.37 -20.93
CA LEU A 327 -11.92 8.01 -19.83
C LEU A 327 -11.13 7.56 -18.60
N TYR A 328 -10.04 6.80 -18.81
CA TYR A 328 -9.14 6.39 -17.73
C TYR A 328 -8.46 7.59 -17.06
N GLU A 329 -7.99 8.57 -17.83
CA GLU A 329 -7.43 9.83 -17.32
C GLU A 329 -8.47 10.65 -16.54
N GLN A 330 -9.71 10.72 -17.03
CA GLN A 330 -10.82 11.37 -16.32
C GLN A 330 -11.09 10.75 -14.94
N LEU A 331 -10.87 9.43 -14.76
CA LEU A 331 -10.99 8.83 -13.43
C LEU A 331 -10.01 9.46 -12.42
N PHE A 332 -8.79 9.83 -12.84
CA PHE A 332 -7.87 10.52 -11.94
C PHE A 332 -8.36 11.91 -11.58
N GLU A 333 -9.00 12.62 -12.51
CA GLU A 333 -9.61 13.92 -12.25
C GLU A 333 -10.73 13.82 -11.20
N PHE A 334 -11.57 12.79 -11.29
CA PHE A 334 -12.61 12.54 -10.28
C PHE A 334 -12.05 12.10 -8.93
N ILE A 335 -10.93 11.36 -8.91
CA ILE A 335 -10.31 10.89 -7.66
C ILE A 335 -9.48 11.99 -6.97
N ALA A 336 -8.87 12.89 -7.74
CA ALA A 336 -7.93 13.90 -7.24
C ALA A 336 -8.45 14.74 -6.05
N PRO A 337 -9.71 15.22 -6.05
CA PRO A 337 -10.28 15.95 -4.91
C PRO A 337 -10.31 15.15 -3.60
N HIS A 338 -10.36 13.82 -3.68
CA HIS A 338 -10.47 12.93 -2.52
C HIS A 338 -9.11 12.43 -1.98
N ILE A 339 -7.99 12.80 -2.61
CA ILE A 339 -6.65 12.29 -2.22
C ILE A 339 -6.34 12.54 -0.75
N GLU A 340 -6.69 13.71 -0.20
CA GLU A 340 -6.50 14.00 1.22
C GLU A 340 -7.26 13.04 2.13
N GLN A 341 -8.56 12.89 1.86
CA GLN A 341 -9.44 12.03 2.64
C GLN A 341 -8.97 10.58 2.57
N LEU A 342 -8.51 10.14 1.40
CA LEU A 342 -7.94 8.81 1.21
C LEU A 342 -6.62 8.63 1.99
N GLN A 343 -5.74 9.65 2.05
CA GLN A 343 -4.52 9.59 2.86
C GLN A 343 -4.84 9.50 4.36
N MET A 344 -5.80 10.29 4.84
CA MET A 344 -6.25 10.22 6.24
C MET A 344 -6.84 8.85 6.57
N MET A 345 -7.68 8.32 5.68
CA MET A 345 -8.23 6.97 5.79
C MET A 345 -7.13 5.91 5.84
N ALA A 346 -6.15 5.95 4.94
CA ALA A 346 -5.04 4.99 4.93
C ALA A 346 -4.22 5.05 6.23
N ALA A 347 -3.98 6.23 6.78
CA ALA A 347 -3.28 6.39 8.05
C ALA A 347 -4.11 5.84 9.24
N ALA A 348 -5.41 6.11 9.28
CA ALA A 348 -6.31 5.61 10.31
C ALA A 348 -6.43 4.08 10.28
N LEU A 349 -6.56 3.48 9.10
CA LEU A 349 -6.62 2.04 8.92
C LEU A 349 -5.29 1.35 9.23
N ALA A 350 -4.16 1.97 8.88
CA ALA A 350 -2.85 1.48 9.29
C ALA A 350 -2.69 1.51 10.82
N ASP A 351 -3.21 2.55 11.50
CA ASP A 351 -3.22 2.61 12.96
C ASP A 351 -4.07 1.49 13.56
N LEU A 352 -5.29 1.29 13.06
CA LEU A 352 -6.17 0.21 13.47
C LEU A 352 -5.49 -1.17 13.34
N ASP A 353 -4.83 -1.42 12.21
CA ASP A 353 -4.09 -2.66 11.98
C ASP A 353 -2.97 -2.87 12.99
N VAL A 354 -2.21 -1.82 13.31
CA VAL A 354 -1.18 -1.90 14.35
C VAL A 354 -1.78 -2.17 15.73
N LEU A 355 -2.87 -1.50 16.10
CA LEU A 355 -3.55 -1.72 17.38
C LEU A 355 -4.10 -3.14 17.48
N ASN A 356 -4.78 -3.62 16.43
CA ASN A 356 -5.30 -4.98 16.35
C ASN A 356 -4.18 -6.02 16.42
N ASN A 357 -3.09 -5.79 15.70
CA ASN A 357 -1.90 -6.64 15.76
C ASN A 357 -1.34 -6.69 17.19
N LEU A 358 -1.17 -5.55 17.86
CA LEU A 358 -0.64 -5.53 19.22
C LEU A 358 -1.60 -6.15 20.25
N ALA A 359 -2.92 -6.07 20.03
CA ALA A 359 -3.92 -6.80 20.79
C ALA A 359 -3.76 -8.32 20.65
N GLU A 360 -3.64 -8.81 19.40
CA GLU A 360 -3.37 -10.23 19.14
C GLU A 360 -2.05 -10.68 19.76
N ARG A 361 -0.95 -9.91 19.60
CA ARG A 361 0.34 -10.23 20.23
C ARG A 361 0.21 -10.31 21.74
N ALA A 362 -0.57 -9.42 22.35
CA ALA A 362 -0.74 -9.39 23.80
C ALA A 362 -1.41 -10.67 24.31
N ILE A 363 -2.45 -11.15 23.62
CA ILE A 363 -3.13 -12.41 23.96
C ILE A 363 -2.19 -13.59 23.68
N ALA A 364 -1.65 -13.69 22.47
CA ALA A 364 -0.87 -14.85 22.02
C ALA A 364 0.44 -15.04 22.78
N LEU A 365 1.07 -13.94 23.23
CA LEU A 365 2.35 -13.96 23.94
C LEU A 365 2.21 -13.73 25.47
N ASN A 366 0.95 -13.67 25.95
CA ASN A 366 0.61 -13.43 27.36
C ASN A 366 1.28 -12.15 27.90
N TYR A 367 1.07 -11.01 27.25
CA TYR A 367 1.62 -9.72 27.67
C TYR A 367 0.62 -8.96 28.55
N ALA A 368 1.14 -8.17 29.49
CA ALA A 368 0.35 -7.37 30.40
C ALA A 368 0.33 -5.89 29.99
N LYS A 369 -0.79 -5.22 30.26
CA LYS A 369 -0.90 -3.76 30.10
C LYS A 369 0.04 -3.07 31.11
N PRO A 370 1.02 -2.26 30.66
CA PRO A 370 1.85 -1.49 31.58
C PRO A 370 1.07 -0.32 32.21
N GLU A 371 1.41 0.04 33.44
CA GLU A 371 1.03 1.31 34.07
C GLU A 371 2.09 2.37 33.76
N LEU A 372 1.68 3.48 33.14
CA LEU A 372 2.55 4.64 32.94
C LEU A 372 2.35 5.61 34.12
N CYS A 373 3.45 6.04 34.76
CA CYS A 373 3.40 6.87 35.96
C CYS A 373 4.33 8.09 35.85
N ASP A 374 4.16 9.11 36.69
CA ASP A 374 4.93 10.37 36.61
C ASP A 374 6.29 10.35 37.31
N SER A 375 6.59 9.28 38.06
CA SER A 375 7.91 9.10 38.67
C SER A 375 8.90 8.46 37.69
N ASP A 376 10.20 8.61 37.93
CA ASP A 376 11.26 7.96 37.13
C ASP A 376 11.43 6.45 37.44
N ASP A 377 10.38 5.80 37.94
CA ASP A 377 10.45 4.43 38.47
C ASP A 377 10.27 3.39 37.36
N ILE A 378 10.97 2.27 37.48
CA ILE A 378 10.79 1.09 36.64
C ILE A 378 10.61 -0.11 37.58
N SER A 379 9.38 -0.62 37.64
CA SER A 379 9.04 -1.85 38.37
C SER A 379 8.47 -2.87 37.39
N ILE A 380 9.13 -4.01 37.24
CA ILE A 380 8.72 -5.08 36.32
C ILE A 380 8.66 -6.39 37.12
N LYS A 381 7.51 -7.05 37.13
CA LYS A 381 7.32 -8.37 37.75
C LYS A 381 7.32 -9.46 36.68
N GLN A 382 8.12 -10.50 36.90
CA GLN A 382 8.26 -11.63 35.96
C GLN A 382 8.48 -11.17 34.50
N GLY A 383 9.37 -10.20 34.30
CA GLY A 383 9.70 -9.74 32.96
C GLY A 383 10.39 -10.83 32.14
N ARG A 384 10.13 -10.86 30.83
CA ARG A 384 10.71 -11.78 29.86
C ARG A 384 11.28 -11.02 28.68
N HIS A 385 12.33 -11.54 28.05
CA HIS A 385 12.87 -10.94 26.85
C HIS A 385 12.00 -11.33 25.63
N PRO A 386 11.37 -10.37 24.93
CA PRO A 386 10.31 -10.66 23.95
C PRO A 386 10.78 -11.49 22.75
N VAL A 387 12.05 -11.35 22.36
CA VAL A 387 12.65 -12.15 21.27
C VAL A 387 13.19 -13.49 21.76
N VAL A 388 14.06 -13.48 22.78
CA VAL A 388 14.73 -14.69 23.25
C VAL A 388 13.74 -15.74 23.75
N GLU A 389 12.62 -15.35 24.38
CA GLU A 389 11.57 -16.29 24.81
C GLU A 389 10.94 -17.08 23.64
N GLN A 390 10.97 -16.53 22.42
CA GLN A 390 10.39 -17.16 21.22
C GLN A 390 11.37 -18.07 20.48
N VAL A 391 12.67 -17.81 20.63
CA VAL A 391 13.74 -18.53 19.91
C VAL A 391 14.30 -19.69 20.72
N MET A 392 14.22 -19.61 22.06
CA MET A 392 14.66 -20.68 22.94
C MET A 392 13.74 -21.90 22.87
N LYS A 393 14.33 -23.10 22.96
CA LYS A 393 13.59 -24.36 23.10
C LYS A 393 13.12 -24.60 24.53
N ASP A 394 13.93 -24.18 25.49
CA ASP A 394 13.63 -24.30 26.91
C ASP A 394 12.85 -23.07 27.41
N PRO A 395 12.02 -23.21 28.46
CA PRO A 395 11.28 -22.09 29.03
C PRO A 395 12.20 -20.94 29.46
N PHE A 396 11.86 -19.72 29.07
CA PHE A 396 12.58 -18.52 29.50
C PHE A 396 12.33 -18.25 30.98
N ILE A 397 13.40 -18.05 31.77
CA ILE A 397 13.29 -17.71 33.19
C ILE A 397 13.04 -16.21 33.32
N ALA A 398 11.83 -15.88 33.78
CA ALA A 398 11.41 -14.51 34.00
C ALA A 398 12.14 -13.87 35.21
N ASN A 399 12.39 -12.56 35.12
CA ASN A 399 13.17 -11.83 36.13
C ASN A 399 12.49 -10.51 36.54
N PRO A 400 12.52 -10.14 37.82
CA PRO A 400 12.05 -8.83 38.27
C PRO A 400 13.07 -7.72 37.97
N VAL A 401 12.58 -6.49 37.83
CA VAL A 401 13.40 -5.27 37.77
C VAL A 401 12.78 -4.25 38.72
N GLU A 402 13.60 -3.61 39.54
CA GLU A 402 13.18 -2.53 40.43
C GLU A 402 14.23 -1.42 40.39
N LEU A 403 13.87 -0.28 39.81
CA LEU A 403 14.63 0.96 39.80
C LEU A 403 13.72 2.09 40.30
N ASN A 404 14.23 2.91 41.19
CA ASN A 404 13.50 4.05 41.75
C ASN A 404 14.48 5.15 42.21
N ALA A 405 13.94 6.24 42.76
CA ALA A 405 14.74 7.36 43.24
C ALA A 405 15.88 6.97 44.20
N GLN A 406 15.69 5.93 45.04
CA GLN A 406 16.69 5.42 45.99
C GLN A 406 17.60 4.34 45.37
N ARG A 407 17.16 3.68 44.29
CA ARG A 407 17.85 2.59 43.61
C ARG A 407 17.95 2.86 42.11
N LYS A 408 18.79 3.82 41.72
CA LYS A 408 18.97 4.24 40.32
C LYS A 408 19.96 3.39 39.52
N MET A 409 20.79 2.59 40.20
CA MET A 409 21.86 1.82 39.57
C MET A 409 21.88 0.39 40.11
N LEU A 410 22.00 -0.57 39.19
CA LEU A 410 22.18 -1.99 39.51
C LEU A 410 23.57 -2.44 39.09
N ILE A 411 24.35 -2.98 40.02
CA ILE A 411 25.61 -3.65 39.72
C ILE A 411 25.29 -5.13 39.47
N ILE A 412 25.24 -5.52 38.21
CA ILE A 412 24.90 -6.89 37.80
C ILE A 412 26.19 -7.68 37.62
N THR A 413 26.44 -8.64 38.52
CA THR A 413 27.57 -9.56 38.45
C THR A 413 27.09 -10.99 38.20
N GLY A 414 27.99 -11.87 37.74
CA GLY A 414 27.66 -13.26 37.46
C GLY A 414 28.57 -13.86 36.39
N PRO A 415 28.58 -15.20 36.24
CA PRO A 415 29.44 -15.89 35.28
C PRO A 415 29.12 -15.48 33.82
N ASN A 416 30.05 -15.77 32.91
CA ASN A 416 29.77 -15.69 31.48
C ASN A 416 28.61 -16.61 31.12
N MET A 417 27.79 -16.21 30.15
CA MET A 417 26.53 -16.88 29.79
C MET A 417 25.43 -16.90 30.88
N GLY A 418 25.64 -16.24 32.03
CA GLY A 418 24.64 -16.12 33.09
C GLY A 418 23.49 -15.13 32.82
N GLY A 419 23.18 -14.81 31.55
CA GLY A 419 22.02 -13.98 31.19
C GLY A 419 22.13 -12.47 31.44
N LYS A 420 23.28 -11.94 31.91
CA LYS A 420 23.46 -10.51 32.25
C LYS A 420 23.05 -9.55 31.12
N SER A 421 23.53 -9.78 29.90
CA SER A 421 23.19 -8.94 28.73
C SER A 421 21.73 -9.09 28.33
N THR A 422 21.17 -10.29 28.43
CA THR A 422 19.76 -10.56 28.17
C THR A 422 18.87 -9.80 29.14
N TYR A 423 19.20 -9.77 30.43
CA TYR A 423 18.48 -9.01 31.45
C TYR A 423 18.46 -7.50 31.14
N MET A 424 19.61 -6.90 30.80
CA MET A 424 19.67 -5.48 30.45
C MET A 424 18.86 -5.15 29.18
N ARG A 425 18.99 -5.97 28.13
CA ARG A 425 18.23 -5.77 26.87
C ARG A 425 16.73 -5.96 27.08
N GLN A 426 16.34 -6.94 27.88
CA GLN A 426 14.95 -7.17 28.26
C GLN A 426 14.35 -5.93 28.92
N THR A 427 15.02 -5.35 29.92
CA THR A 427 14.54 -4.12 30.58
C THR A 427 14.32 -3.00 29.57
N ALA A 428 15.30 -2.76 28.69
CA ALA A 428 15.21 -1.74 27.66
C ALA A 428 14.07 -1.99 26.65
N LEU A 429 13.87 -3.26 26.22
CA LEU A 429 12.80 -3.64 25.30
C LEU A 429 11.42 -3.49 25.93
N ILE A 430 11.25 -3.85 27.20
CA ILE A 430 9.98 -3.67 27.92
C ILE A 430 9.62 -2.18 28.01
N VAL A 431 10.58 -1.32 28.37
CA VAL A 431 10.37 0.14 28.42
C VAL A 431 10.04 0.69 27.03
N LEU A 432 10.76 0.24 25.99
CA LEU A 432 10.50 0.62 24.60
C LEU A 432 9.09 0.22 24.17
N MET A 433 8.67 -1.02 24.46
CA MET A 433 7.34 -1.53 24.12
C MET A 433 6.23 -0.73 24.81
N ALA A 434 6.40 -0.37 26.09
CA ALA A 434 5.49 0.52 26.78
C ALA A 434 5.40 1.90 26.08
N HIS A 435 6.54 2.45 25.65
CA HIS A 435 6.63 3.75 24.96
C HIS A 435 6.28 3.72 23.47
N ILE A 436 5.85 2.58 22.91
CA ILE A 436 5.15 2.54 21.62
C ILE A 436 3.63 2.35 21.80
N GLY A 437 3.16 2.18 23.04
CA GLY A 437 1.77 1.91 23.38
C GLY A 437 1.40 0.44 23.21
N SER A 438 2.34 -0.47 23.46
CA SER A 438 2.14 -1.92 23.43
C SER A 438 2.06 -2.50 24.84
N PHE A 439 1.37 -3.63 24.99
CA PHE A 439 1.47 -4.46 26.20
C PHE A 439 2.87 -5.09 26.27
N VAL A 440 3.33 -5.44 27.46
CA VAL A 440 4.72 -5.84 27.69
C VAL A 440 4.87 -7.28 28.20
N PRO A 441 5.99 -7.97 27.89
CA PRO A 441 6.26 -9.34 28.31
C PRO A 441 6.58 -9.43 29.82
N ALA A 442 5.57 -9.26 30.67
CA ALA A 442 5.67 -9.30 32.12
C ALA A 442 4.31 -9.68 32.74
N ASP A 443 4.28 -10.05 34.02
CA ASP A 443 3.01 -10.20 34.76
C ASP A 443 2.41 -8.83 35.07
N SER A 444 3.27 -7.85 35.37
CA SER A 444 2.91 -6.44 35.51
C SER A 444 4.15 -5.58 35.32
N ALA A 445 3.95 -4.35 34.83
CA ALA A 445 5.00 -3.36 34.71
C ALA A 445 4.46 -1.96 35.07
N LYS A 446 5.25 -1.19 35.79
CA LYS A 446 5.05 0.22 36.08
C LYS A 446 6.28 0.99 35.60
N ILE A 447 6.07 1.97 34.72
CA ILE A 447 7.14 2.65 33.97
C ILE A 447 6.88 4.16 33.98
N GLY A 448 7.93 4.92 34.31
CA GLY A 448 7.96 6.39 34.28
C GLY A 448 7.81 7.06 32.92
#